data_AF-A0A1I4X7F4-F1
#
_entry.id   AF-A0A1I4X7F4-F1
#
_cell.length_a   1.000
_cell.length_b   1.000
_cell.length_c   1.000
_cell.angle_alpha   90.00
_cell.angle_beta   90.00
_cell.angle_gamma   90.00
#
_symmetry.space_group_name_H-M   'P 1'
#
loop_
_entity.id
_entity.type
_entity.pdbx_description
1 polymer ?
#
loop_
_entity_poly.entity_id
_entity_poly.type
_entity_poly.pdbx_seq_one_letter_code
_entity_poly.pdbx_strand_id
1 'polypeptide(L)'
;MNLQPFFKLMAERNASDLFLSANSPIVIKIQGACYPVNNQVLSGEHVKQLVYQLLSPERIAAFERDMELNMGYEIPGVGNYRINIFRSRGAVAMVVRYIRADLPTIEELRMPETLKTLIMEKRGIVLLVGATGSGKSSTVSAMLEYRNQNHNGHILTVEDPVEFIYTHKKSLVNQREIGVDTKSYSEALKNAMREAPNVLMIGEIRDRETMSYALQYALAGHLCISTLHANNSYHSLSRIVNFFPLEARESLLYDLSNSLKAVVSQRLVRGKAGKLIPAVEVMLNTSYIAELIRNGELSKIKEAMEQTLSEGSQTFEQALYRLYRDGEIELDEALRNADSATNLSWMINNAQTIEEREQVVRDKNASSQTNKKAGDDQDGGNLMFDMSLH
;
A
#
# COMPACT_ATOMS: atom_id res chain seq x y z
N MET A 1 28.66 -28.23 5.25
CA MET A 1 28.49 -26.76 5.09
C MET A 1 27.07 -26.44 5.56
N ASN A 2 26.88 -25.46 6.44
CA ASN A 2 25.56 -25.07 6.96
C ASN A 2 24.97 -23.96 6.05
N LEU A 3 23.65 -23.90 5.87
CA LEU A 3 22.97 -22.85 5.09
C LEU A 3 22.83 -21.51 5.86
N GLN A 4 22.87 -21.53 7.20
CA GLN A 4 22.68 -20.33 8.03
C GLN A 4 23.62 -19.15 7.71
N PRO A 5 24.93 -19.34 7.42
CA PRO A 5 25.81 -18.23 7.04
C PRO A 5 25.35 -17.50 5.77
N PHE A 6 24.75 -18.21 4.81
CA PHE A 6 24.22 -17.59 3.60
C PHE A 6 22.97 -16.76 3.90
N PHE A 7 22.14 -17.20 4.84
CA PHE A 7 20.94 -16.46 5.25
C PHE A 7 21.34 -15.15 5.95
N LYS A 8 22.37 -15.19 6.82
CA LYS A 8 22.96 -13.99 7.42
C LYS A 8 23.51 -13.03 6.36
N LEU A 9 24.25 -13.55 5.38
CA LEU A 9 24.75 -12.75 4.26
C LEU A 9 23.61 -12.09 3.46
N MET A 10 22.49 -12.79 3.25
CA MET A 10 21.31 -12.19 2.61
C MET A 10 20.80 -10.97 3.39
N ALA A 11 20.69 -11.09 4.72
CA ALA A 11 20.25 -9.98 5.57
C ALA A 11 21.24 -8.80 5.54
N GLU A 12 22.54 -9.06 5.72
CA GLU A 12 23.60 -8.05 5.72
C GLU A 12 23.69 -7.28 4.39
N ARG A 13 23.44 -7.96 3.26
CA ARG A 13 23.53 -7.38 1.92
C ARG A 13 22.19 -6.92 1.35
N ASN A 14 21.10 -6.98 2.13
CA ASN A 14 19.74 -6.73 1.66
C ASN A 14 19.39 -7.51 0.37
N ALA A 15 19.84 -8.77 0.28
CA ALA A 15 19.51 -9.65 -0.83
C ALA A 15 18.05 -10.08 -0.74
N SER A 16 17.31 -10.00 -1.85
CA SER A 16 15.90 -10.39 -1.91
C SER A 16 15.74 -11.90 -1.92
N ASP A 17 16.57 -12.61 -2.70
CA ASP A 17 16.43 -14.03 -2.94
C ASP A 17 17.81 -14.72 -2.96
N LEU A 18 17.86 -16.00 -2.57
CA LEU A 18 18.98 -16.91 -2.71
C LEU A 18 18.52 -18.13 -3.49
N PHE A 19 19.35 -18.55 -4.44
CA PHE A 19 19.10 -19.68 -5.33
C PHE A 19 20.14 -20.76 -5.09
N LEU A 20 19.66 -21.99 -4.93
CA LEU A 20 20.46 -23.18 -4.74
C LEU A 20 19.99 -24.24 -5.75
N SER A 21 20.84 -24.53 -6.74
CA SER A 21 20.53 -25.48 -7.82
C SER A 21 21.77 -26.33 -8.16
N ALA A 22 21.52 -27.55 -8.64
CA ALA A 22 22.59 -28.44 -9.10
C ALA A 22 23.37 -27.84 -10.28
N ASN A 23 24.68 -28.09 -10.31
CA ASN A 23 25.63 -27.59 -11.31
C ASN A 23 25.67 -26.05 -11.41
N SER A 24 25.36 -25.36 -10.33
CA SER A 24 25.44 -23.90 -10.19
C SER A 24 26.15 -23.54 -8.88
N PRO A 25 26.85 -22.40 -8.80
CA PRO A 25 27.17 -21.80 -7.51
C PRO A 25 25.90 -21.35 -6.78
N ILE A 26 26.05 -21.05 -5.49
CA ILE A 26 25.01 -20.36 -4.72
C ILE A 26 24.92 -18.92 -5.22
N VAL A 27 23.73 -18.51 -5.64
CA VAL A 27 23.50 -17.18 -6.20
C VAL A 27 22.57 -16.41 -5.27
N ILE A 28 22.86 -15.14 -5.02
CA ILE A 28 21.97 -14.20 -4.33
C ILE A 28 21.54 -13.08 -5.28
N LYS A 29 20.33 -12.57 -5.09
CA LYS A 29 19.80 -11.45 -5.87
C LYS A 29 19.77 -10.19 -5.02
N ILE A 30 20.46 -9.15 -5.47
CA ILE A 30 20.53 -7.84 -4.80
C ILE A 30 20.05 -6.80 -5.81
N GLN A 31 19.02 -6.03 -5.44
CA GLN A 31 18.45 -4.96 -6.28
C GLN A 31 18.12 -5.40 -7.72
N GLY A 32 17.63 -6.62 -7.89
CA GLY A 32 17.24 -7.16 -9.21
C GLY A 32 18.34 -7.92 -9.96
N ALA A 33 19.61 -7.76 -9.58
CA ALA A 33 20.75 -8.43 -10.22
C ALA A 33 21.23 -9.65 -9.42
N CYS A 34 21.66 -10.70 -10.12
CA CYS A 34 22.12 -11.95 -9.55
C CYS A 34 23.64 -11.99 -9.42
N TYR A 35 24.13 -12.35 -8.23
CA TYR A 35 25.55 -12.41 -7.90
C TYR A 35 25.88 -13.77 -7.27
N PRO A 36 26.92 -14.48 -7.74
CA PRO A 36 27.40 -15.67 -7.06
C PRO A 36 28.01 -15.30 -5.70
N VAL A 37 27.66 -16.03 -4.64
CA VAL A 37 28.30 -15.85 -3.32
C VAL A 37 29.76 -16.29 -3.37
N ASN A 38 30.04 -17.35 -4.11
CA ASN A 38 31.38 -17.85 -4.41
C ASN A 38 31.38 -18.56 -5.77
N ASN A 39 32.57 -18.95 -6.25
CA ASN A 39 32.72 -19.67 -7.52
C ASN A 39 32.58 -21.19 -7.39
N GLN A 40 32.20 -21.71 -6.21
CA GLN A 40 32.10 -23.15 -5.99
C GLN A 40 30.79 -23.68 -6.58
N VAL A 41 30.90 -24.52 -7.61
CA VAL A 41 29.77 -25.20 -8.22
C VAL A 41 29.34 -26.40 -7.36
N LEU A 42 28.04 -26.49 -7.07
CA LEU A 42 27.50 -27.58 -6.25
C LEU A 42 26.93 -28.71 -7.10
N SER A 43 27.24 -29.96 -6.75
CA SER A 43 26.59 -31.13 -7.34
C SER A 43 25.16 -31.30 -6.82
N GLY A 44 24.32 -32.05 -7.53
CA GLY A 44 22.95 -32.34 -7.09
C GLY A 44 22.89 -33.05 -5.73
N GLU A 45 23.85 -33.92 -5.43
CA GLU A 45 23.95 -34.56 -4.11
C GLU A 45 24.29 -33.57 -3.00
N HIS A 46 25.24 -32.65 -3.23
CA HIS A 46 25.57 -31.62 -2.26
C HIS A 46 24.38 -30.69 -2.00
N VAL A 47 23.64 -30.29 -3.04
CA VAL A 47 22.42 -29.49 -2.87
C VAL A 47 21.39 -30.25 -2.03
N LYS A 48 21.14 -31.53 -2.33
CA LYS A 48 20.22 -32.38 -1.55
C LYS A 48 20.63 -32.42 -0.07
N GLN A 49 21.91 -32.65 0.21
CA GLN A 49 22.43 -32.71 1.58
C GLN A 49 22.22 -31.38 2.33
N LEU A 50 22.50 -30.24 1.69
CA LEU A 50 22.29 -28.92 2.30
C LEU A 50 20.83 -28.65 2.62
N VAL A 51 19.93 -28.93 1.66
CA VAL A 51 18.50 -28.73 1.86
C VAL A 51 17.96 -29.64 2.96
N TYR A 52 18.41 -30.90 3.02
CA TYR A 52 17.86 -31.87 3.98
C TYR A 52 18.30 -31.59 5.41
N GLN A 53 19.44 -30.93 5.62
CA GLN A 53 19.85 -30.44 6.94
C GLN A 53 18.93 -29.37 7.50
N LEU A 54 18.15 -28.70 6.65
CA LEU A 54 17.18 -27.67 7.03
C LEU A 54 15.81 -28.26 7.39
N LEU A 55 15.51 -29.49 6.93
CA LEU A 55 14.18 -30.09 7.00
C LEU A 55 14.07 -31.08 8.16
N SER A 56 12.89 -31.13 8.79
CA SER A 56 12.54 -32.24 9.68
C SER A 56 12.27 -33.52 8.88
N PRO A 57 12.35 -34.71 9.49
CA PRO A 57 12.04 -35.98 8.81
C PRO A 57 10.65 -36.00 8.15
N GLU A 58 9.65 -35.37 8.78
CA GLU A 58 8.29 -35.28 8.25
C GLU A 58 8.23 -34.41 6.99
N ARG A 59 8.98 -33.29 6.98
CA ARG A 59 9.09 -32.40 5.82
C ARG A 59 9.86 -33.04 4.68
N ILE A 60 10.89 -33.84 4.98
CA ILE A 60 11.59 -34.64 3.97
C ILE A 60 10.63 -35.64 3.32
N ALA A 61 9.84 -36.37 4.12
CA ALA A 61 8.86 -37.32 3.61
C ALA A 61 7.78 -36.63 2.76
N ALA A 62 7.29 -35.46 3.19
CA ALA A 62 6.34 -34.67 2.41
C ALA A 62 6.94 -34.22 1.06
N PHE A 63 8.16 -33.68 1.07
CA PHE A 63 8.86 -33.26 -0.16
C PHE A 63 9.14 -34.43 -1.10
N GLU A 64 9.57 -35.59 -0.59
CA GLU A 64 9.81 -36.77 -1.44
C GLU A 64 8.51 -37.33 -2.04
N ARG A 65 7.36 -37.16 -1.37
CA ARG A 65 6.04 -37.55 -1.88
C ARG A 65 5.50 -36.54 -2.91
N ASP A 66 5.53 -35.26 -2.56
CA ASP A 66 4.82 -34.20 -3.30
C ASP A 66 5.72 -33.48 -4.32
N MET A 67 7.04 -33.73 -4.29
CA MET A 67 8.09 -33.12 -5.13
C MET A 67 8.25 -31.60 -4.98
N GLU A 68 7.47 -30.97 -4.10
CA GLU A 68 7.48 -29.54 -3.79
C GLU A 68 7.20 -29.33 -2.30
N LEU A 69 7.81 -28.31 -1.71
CA LEU A 69 7.60 -27.92 -0.32
C LEU A 69 7.79 -26.41 -0.15
N ASN A 70 6.80 -25.76 0.47
CA ASN A 70 6.88 -24.37 0.91
C ASN A 70 6.94 -24.32 2.43
N MET A 71 7.80 -23.48 3.00
CA MET A 71 7.86 -23.27 4.44
C MET A 71 8.45 -21.91 4.82
N GLY A 72 7.99 -21.38 5.96
CA GLY A 72 8.69 -20.33 6.69
C GLY A 72 9.89 -20.90 7.47
N TYR A 73 10.94 -20.09 7.60
CA TYR A 73 12.12 -20.38 8.40
C TYR A 73 12.60 -19.09 9.09
N GLU A 74 12.59 -19.09 10.41
CA GLU A 74 13.04 -17.96 11.22
C GLU A 74 14.47 -18.19 11.73
N ILE A 75 15.31 -17.16 11.65
CA ILE A 75 16.58 -17.11 12.37
C ILE A 75 16.52 -15.95 13.37
N PRO A 76 16.42 -16.24 14.69
CA PRO A 76 16.39 -15.21 15.73
C PRO A 76 17.55 -14.22 15.59
N GLY A 77 17.23 -12.93 15.62
CA GLY A 77 18.21 -11.83 15.49
C GLY A 77 18.76 -11.61 14.08
N VAL A 78 18.32 -12.35 13.06
CA VAL A 78 18.74 -12.18 11.66
C VAL A 78 17.55 -11.85 10.76
N GLY A 79 16.46 -12.61 10.90
CA GLY A 79 15.20 -12.33 10.23
C GLY A 79 14.48 -13.58 9.75
N ASN A 80 13.44 -13.36 8.95
CA ASN A 80 12.53 -14.40 8.49
C ASN A 80 12.77 -14.72 7.02
N TYR A 81 12.57 -15.99 6.65
CA TYR A 81 12.81 -16.48 5.30
C TYR A 81 11.66 -17.34 4.84
N ARG A 82 11.27 -17.18 3.57
CA ARG A 82 10.36 -18.10 2.90
C ARG A 82 11.16 -19.01 1.99
N ILE A 83 10.98 -20.31 2.14
CA ILE A 83 11.77 -21.32 1.46
C ILE A 83 10.84 -22.15 0.59
N ASN A 84 11.14 -22.18 -0.70
CA ASN A 84 10.51 -23.07 -1.67
C ASN A 84 11.54 -24.11 -2.12
N ILE A 85 11.20 -25.38 -2.00
CA ILE A 85 12.04 -26.51 -2.37
C ILE A 85 11.29 -27.31 -3.43
N PHE A 86 11.96 -27.66 -4.50
CA PHE A 86 11.35 -28.30 -5.67
C PHE A 86 12.34 -29.21 -6.40
N ARG A 87 11.84 -30.00 -7.34
CA ARG A 87 12.67 -30.81 -8.25
C ARG A 87 12.93 -30.07 -9.56
N SER A 88 14.18 -30.02 -10.00
CA SER A 88 14.58 -29.47 -11.30
C SER A 88 15.50 -30.45 -12.02
N ARG A 89 15.06 -30.95 -13.18
CA ARG A 89 15.79 -31.95 -13.98
C ARG A 89 16.26 -33.16 -13.16
N GLY A 90 15.42 -33.64 -12.24
CA GLY A 90 15.69 -34.77 -11.35
C GLY A 90 16.50 -34.43 -10.08
N ALA A 91 17.15 -33.27 -10.02
CA ALA A 91 17.88 -32.82 -8.83
C ALA A 91 16.99 -31.98 -7.89
N VAL A 92 17.36 -31.90 -6.62
CA VAL A 92 16.75 -30.98 -5.65
C VAL A 92 17.23 -29.55 -5.95
N ALA A 93 16.32 -28.59 -5.86
CA ALA A 93 16.61 -27.17 -5.92
C ALA A 93 15.85 -26.44 -4.81
N MET A 94 16.35 -25.26 -4.42
CA MET A 94 15.74 -24.44 -3.38
C MET A 94 15.89 -22.96 -3.72
N VAL A 95 14.82 -22.21 -3.48
CA VAL A 95 14.81 -20.74 -3.50
C VAL A 95 14.42 -20.25 -2.12
N VAL A 96 15.22 -19.34 -1.59
CA VAL A 96 14.99 -18.69 -0.30
C VAL A 96 14.73 -17.22 -0.55
N ARG A 97 13.66 -16.67 0.01
CA ARG A 97 13.36 -15.25 -0.01
C ARG A 97 13.52 -14.68 1.38
N TYR A 98 14.24 -13.56 1.50
CA TYR A 98 14.35 -12.84 2.77
C TYR A 98 13.11 -11.96 2.98
N ILE A 99 12.45 -12.12 4.13
CA ILE A 99 11.32 -11.31 4.58
C ILE A 99 11.88 -10.21 5.48
N ARG A 100 11.70 -8.96 5.05
CA ARG A 100 12.24 -7.80 5.77
C ARG A 100 11.52 -7.64 7.12
N ALA A 101 12.31 -7.41 8.16
CA ALA A 101 11.79 -7.10 9.49
C ALA A 101 11.40 -5.62 9.64
N ASP A 102 11.97 -4.74 8.80
CA ASP A 102 11.71 -3.31 8.90
C ASP A 102 10.36 -2.97 8.23
N LEU A 103 9.45 -2.44 9.04
CA LEU A 103 8.10 -2.06 8.64
C LEU A 103 8.13 -0.58 8.28
N PRO A 104 7.84 -0.21 7.02
CA PRO A 104 7.85 1.19 6.64
C PRO A 104 6.73 1.95 7.34
N THR A 105 6.97 3.21 7.65
CA THR A 105 5.96 4.13 8.17
C THR A 105 5.12 4.75 7.04
N ILE A 106 3.95 5.30 7.37
CA ILE A 106 3.07 5.97 6.40
C ILE A 106 3.79 7.16 5.77
N GLU A 107 4.59 7.86 6.55
CA GLU A 107 5.38 9.03 6.17
C GLU A 107 6.56 8.68 5.25
N GLU A 108 7.30 7.61 5.58
CA GLU A 108 8.39 7.11 4.72
C GLU A 108 7.88 6.65 3.36
N LEU A 109 6.68 6.06 3.32
CA LEU A 109 5.98 5.71 2.09
C LEU A 109 5.34 6.92 1.40
N ARG A 110 5.34 8.10 2.03
CA ARG A 110 4.73 9.33 1.49
C ARG A 110 3.24 9.16 1.19
N MET A 111 2.57 8.40 2.04
CA MET A 111 1.15 8.11 1.93
C MET A 111 0.30 9.23 2.54
N PRO A 112 -0.95 9.43 2.09
CA PRO A 112 -1.84 10.42 2.67
C PRO A 112 -2.14 10.18 4.16
N GLU A 113 -2.13 11.24 4.97
CA GLU A 113 -2.43 11.19 6.41
C GLU A 113 -3.79 10.56 6.73
N THR A 114 -4.76 10.68 5.81
CA THR A 114 -6.08 10.02 5.91
C THR A 114 -5.98 8.53 6.21
N LEU A 115 -4.90 7.84 5.79
CA LEU A 115 -4.70 6.42 6.09
C LEU A 115 -4.55 6.14 7.59
N LYS A 116 -3.95 7.06 8.37
CA LYS A 116 -3.86 6.94 9.84
C LYS A 116 -5.23 6.99 10.48
N THR A 117 -6.12 7.83 9.97
CA THR A 117 -7.50 7.91 10.43
C THR A 117 -8.28 6.65 10.05
N LEU A 118 -8.15 6.21 8.79
CA LEU A 118 -8.87 5.03 8.27
C LEU A 118 -8.51 3.74 9.01
N ILE A 119 -7.23 3.52 9.33
CA ILE A 119 -6.84 2.31 10.07
C ILE A 119 -7.35 2.33 11.52
N MET A 120 -7.64 3.50 12.08
CA MET A 120 -8.15 3.64 13.45
C MET A 120 -9.68 3.52 13.54
N GLU A 121 -10.37 3.36 12.40
CA GLU A 121 -11.81 3.09 12.38
C GLU A 121 -12.14 1.83 13.21
N LYS A 122 -13.32 1.85 13.84
CA LYS A 122 -13.82 0.71 14.63
C LYS A 122 -14.32 -0.41 13.74
N ARG A 123 -14.95 -0.06 12.62
CA ARG A 123 -15.63 -1.00 11.73
C ARG A 123 -15.67 -0.54 10.29
N GLY A 124 -15.88 -1.47 9.38
CA GLY A 124 -16.07 -1.21 7.95
C GLY A 124 -15.00 -1.86 7.10
N ILE A 125 -14.98 -1.55 5.81
CA ILE A 125 -14.03 -2.10 4.84
C ILE A 125 -13.14 -0.98 4.30
N VAL A 126 -11.82 -1.17 4.35
CA VAL A 126 -10.84 -0.34 3.64
C VAL A 126 -10.16 -1.20 2.59
N LEU A 127 -10.26 -0.79 1.33
CA LEU A 127 -9.68 -1.53 0.20
C LEU A 127 -8.46 -0.81 -0.35
N LEU A 128 -7.33 -1.51 -0.43
CA LEU A 128 -6.14 -1.03 -1.12
C LEU A 128 -6.07 -1.65 -2.51
N VAL A 129 -6.07 -0.82 -3.54
CA VAL A 129 -6.15 -1.28 -4.93
C VAL A 129 -4.99 -0.76 -5.77
N GLY A 130 -4.61 -1.53 -6.78
CA GLY A 130 -3.49 -1.21 -7.65
C GLY A 130 -2.90 -2.45 -8.33
N ALA A 131 -2.08 -2.20 -9.36
CA ALA A 131 -1.36 -3.25 -10.06
C ALA A 131 -0.37 -4.00 -9.14
N THR A 132 0.14 -5.13 -9.61
CA THR A 132 1.25 -5.82 -8.93
C THR A 132 2.46 -4.89 -8.86
N GLY A 133 3.11 -4.83 -7.68
CA GLY A 133 4.26 -3.94 -7.47
C GLY A 133 3.91 -2.48 -7.21
N SER A 134 2.63 -2.11 -7.06
CA SER A 134 2.22 -0.73 -6.76
C SER A 134 2.40 -0.30 -5.29
N GLY A 135 2.99 -1.14 -4.44
CA GLY A 135 3.22 -0.84 -3.03
C GLY A 135 2.06 -1.16 -2.07
N LYS A 136 1.00 -1.84 -2.52
CA LYS A 136 -0.19 -2.17 -1.68
C LYS A 136 0.18 -2.81 -0.34
N SER A 137 0.95 -3.90 -0.37
CA SER A 137 1.33 -4.62 0.85
C SER A 137 2.15 -3.75 1.81
N SER A 138 3.06 -2.93 1.27
CA SER A 138 3.83 -1.97 2.07
C SER A 138 2.92 -0.96 2.75
N THR A 139 1.92 -0.43 2.03
CA THR A 139 0.97 0.53 2.60
C THR A 139 0.03 -0.13 3.62
N VAL A 140 -0.50 -1.32 3.35
CA VAL A 140 -1.29 -2.10 4.33
C VAL A 140 -0.45 -2.33 5.58
N SER A 141 0.82 -2.66 5.40
CA SER A 141 1.73 -2.92 6.51
C SER A 141 2.00 -1.70 7.36
N ALA A 142 2.29 -0.56 6.74
CA ALA A 142 2.43 0.72 7.43
C ALA A 142 1.16 1.10 8.21
N MET A 143 -0.01 0.86 7.62
CA MET A 143 -1.30 1.09 8.30
C MET A 143 -1.45 0.19 9.52
N LEU A 144 -1.36 -1.14 9.36
CA LEU A 144 -1.50 -2.09 10.45
C LEU A 144 -0.51 -1.80 11.58
N GLU A 145 0.73 -1.46 11.23
CA GLU A 145 1.77 -1.13 12.19
C GLU A 145 1.47 0.17 12.94
N TYR A 146 0.95 1.20 12.26
CA TYR A 146 0.46 2.41 12.91
C TYR A 146 -0.62 2.09 13.95
N ARG A 147 -1.60 1.22 13.63
CA ARG A 147 -2.61 0.80 14.61
C ARG A 147 -2.01 -0.04 15.73
N ASN A 148 -1.09 -0.95 15.42
CA ASN A 148 -0.41 -1.79 16.40
C ASN A 148 0.30 -0.95 17.47
N GLN A 149 0.86 0.20 17.09
CA GLN A 149 1.51 1.14 17.99
C GLN A 149 0.55 2.05 18.77
N ASN A 150 -0.65 2.31 18.24
CA ASN A 150 -1.54 3.36 18.73
C ASN A 150 -2.84 2.86 19.38
N HIS A 151 -3.26 1.62 19.12
CA HIS A 151 -4.51 1.06 19.62
C HIS A 151 -4.27 -0.28 20.31
N ASN A 152 -5.07 -0.59 21.34
CA ASN A 152 -5.10 -1.90 21.98
C ASN A 152 -6.12 -2.82 21.29
N GLY A 153 -5.81 -4.09 21.13
CA GLY A 153 -6.75 -5.02 20.50
C GLY A 153 -6.06 -6.18 19.83
N HIS A 154 -6.81 -6.88 18.99
CA HIS A 154 -6.35 -8.02 18.22
C HIS A 154 -6.39 -7.70 16.72
N ILE A 155 -5.22 -7.75 16.10
CA ILE A 155 -5.03 -7.70 14.65
C ILE A 155 -4.79 -9.13 14.17
N LEU A 156 -5.62 -9.61 13.26
CA LEU A 156 -5.46 -10.91 12.61
C LEU A 156 -5.20 -10.69 11.13
N THR A 157 -4.14 -11.28 10.59
CA THR A 157 -3.86 -11.26 9.14
C THR A 157 -3.98 -12.66 8.56
N VAL A 158 -4.52 -12.77 7.36
CA VAL A 158 -4.56 -14.00 6.55
C VAL A 158 -3.92 -13.68 5.20
N GLU A 159 -2.76 -14.24 4.92
CA GLU A 159 -1.88 -13.81 3.83
C GLU A 159 -1.38 -15.00 2.99
N ASP A 160 -1.03 -14.74 1.72
CA ASP A 160 -0.52 -15.76 0.79
C ASP A 160 0.55 -15.14 -0.14
N PRO A 161 1.83 -15.11 0.26
CA PRO A 161 2.39 -15.42 1.59
C PRO A 161 2.34 -14.20 2.54
N VAL A 162 2.85 -14.36 3.76
CA VAL A 162 3.19 -13.22 4.62
C VAL A 162 4.39 -12.46 4.05
N GLU A 163 4.25 -11.15 3.84
CA GLU A 163 5.31 -10.28 3.29
C GLU A 163 6.06 -9.45 4.32
N PHE A 164 5.41 -9.17 5.45
CA PHE A 164 5.91 -8.34 6.54
C PHE A 164 5.60 -9.00 7.88
N ILE A 165 6.53 -8.94 8.83
CA ILE A 165 6.36 -9.56 10.14
C ILE A 165 6.12 -8.48 11.18
N TYR A 166 5.01 -8.58 11.91
CA TYR A 166 4.70 -7.68 13.01
C TYR A 166 5.12 -8.29 14.34
N THR A 167 5.72 -7.47 15.19
CA THR A 167 5.88 -7.78 16.61
C THR A 167 4.69 -7.25 17.39
N HIS A 168 4.29 -7.92 18.46
CA HIS A 168 3.27 -7.39 19.36
C HIS A 168 3.71 -6.04 19.98
N LYS A 169 2.80 -5.06 20.01
CA LYS A 169 3.02 -3.74 20.64
C LYS A 169 1.85 -3.40 21.56
N LYS A 170 1.05 -2.37 21.24
CA LYS A 170 -0.21 -2.13 21.97
C LYS A 170 -1.28 -3.13 21.55
N SER A 171 -1.25 -3.59 20.31
CA SER A 171 -2.09 -4.67 19.81
C SER A 171 -1.37 -6.02 19.87
N LEU A 172 -2.15 -7.09 20.08
CA LEU A 172 -1.77 -8.45 19.73
C LEU A 172 -1.89 -8.59 18.22
N VAL A 173 -0.89 -9.19 17.57
CA VAL A 173 -0.89 -9.42 16.12
C VAL A 173 -0.67 -10.89 15.84
N ASN A 174 -1.65 -11.56 15.25
CA ASN A 174 -1.52 -12.94 14.78
C ASN A 174 -1.55 -12.94 13.25
N GLN A 175 -0.58 -13.60 12.64
CA GLN A 175 -0.50 -13.72 11.18
C GLN A 175 -0.66 -15.19 10.80
N ARG A 176 -1.44 -15.44 9.75
CA ARG A 176 -1.71 -16.79 9.24
C ARG A 176 -1.37 -16.85 7.76
N GLU A 177 -0.36 -17.62 7.41
CA GLU A 177 0.01 -17.90 6.03
C GLU A 177 -0.78 -19.08 5.46
N ILE A 178 -1.37 -18.90 4.27
CA ILE A 178 -2.03 -19.98 3.53
C ILE A 178 -0.99 -21.05 3.15
N GLY A 179 -1.31 -22.31 3.40
CA GLY A 179 -0.45 -23.46 3.16
C GLY A 179 0.51 -23.79 4.31
N VAL A 180 0.68 -22.89 5.29
CA VAL A 180 1.54 -23.08 6.46
C VAL A 180 0.70 -23.17 7.74
N ASP A 181 -0.06 -22.11 8.05
CA ASP A 181 -0.85 -22.00 9.29
C ASP A 181 -2.33 -22.35 9.08
N THR A 182 -2.79 -22.31 7.83
CA THR A 182 -4.16 -22.61 7.43
C THR A 182 -4.20 -23.16 6.01
N LYS A 183 -5.20 -23.98 5.69
CA LYS A 183 -5.28 -24.65 4.38
C LYS A 183 -5.73 -23.74 3.24
N SER A 184 -6.59 -22.77 3.54
CA SER A 184 -7.19 -21.89 2.54
C SER A 184 -7.74 -20.62 3.19
N TYR A 185 -8.00 -19.60 2.36
CA TYR A 185 -8.70 -18.39 2.80
C TYR A 185 -10.06 -18.72 3.41
N SER A 186 -10.86 -19.59 2.78
CA SER A 186 -12.19 -19.94 3.29
C SER A 186 -12.13 -20.50 4.71
N GLU A 187 -11.23 -21.47 4.98
CA GLU A 187 -11.08 -22.03 6.32
C GLU A 187 -10.55 -21.00 7.33
N ALA A 188 -9.60 -20.15 6.91
CA ALA A 188 -9.05 -19.11 7.78
C ALA A 188 -10.13 -18.08 8.17
N LEU A 189 -10.85 -17.54 7.19
CA LEU A 189 -11.84 -16.48 7.37
C LEU A 189 -13.08 -16.96 8.13
N LYS A 190 -13.49 -18.21 7.90
CA LYS A 190 -14.56 -18.86 8.66
C LYS A 190 -14.21 -18.95 10.16
N ASN A 191 -12.97 -19.28 10.48
CA ASN A 191 -12.51 -19.37 11.87
C ASN A 191 -12.16 -18.01 12.48
N ALA A 192 -11.70 -17.04 11.68
CA ALA A 192 -11.41 -15.68 12.10
C ALA A 192 -12.57 -15.01 12.85
N MET A 193 -13.82 -15.30 12.47
CA MET A 193 -15.03 -14.82 13.17
C MET A 193 -15.09 -15.24 14.65
N ARG A 194 -14.42 -16.33 15.03
CA ARG A 194 -14.37 -16.88 16.40
C ARG A 194 -13.06 -16.56 17.13
N GLU A 195 -12.11 -15.96 16.43
CA GLU A 195 -10.80 -15.56 16.97
C GLU A 195 -10.86 -14.13 17.57
N ALA A 196 -12.06 -13.54 17.62
CA ALA A 196 -12.34 -12.20 18.14
C ALA A 196 -11.34 -11.10 17.70
N PRO A 197 -11.00 -10.94 16.41
CA PRO A 197 -10.16 -9.84 15.98
C PRO A 197 -10.93 -8.51 16.06
N ASN A 198 -10.22 -7.41 16.29
CA ASN A 198 -10.73 -6.06 16.08
C ASN A 198 -10.47 -5.58 14.65
N VAL A 199 -9.36 -6.04 14.06
CA VAL A 199 -9.01 -5.83 12.66
C VAL A 199 -8.68 -7.16 12.01
N LEU A 200 -9.31 -7.41 10.87
CA LEU A 200 -8.96 -8.52 9.99
C LEU A 200 -8.31 -7.96 8.73
N MET A 201 -7.08 -8.37 8.44
CA MET A 201 -6.45 -8.14 7.16
C MET A 201 -6.56 -9.41 6.31
N ILE A 202 -7.15 -9.27 5.14
CA ILE A 202 -7.24 -10.32 4.13
C ILE A 202 -6.25 -9.95 3.03
N GLY A 203 -5.29 -10.83 2.75
CA GLY A 203 -4.21 -10.55 1.81
C GLY A 203 -4.72 -10.02 0.46
N GLU A 204 -5.64 -10.76 -0.17
CA GLU A 204 -6.31 -10.32 -1.39
C GLU A 204 -7.72 -10.90 -1.52
N ILE A 205 -8.68 -10.09 -1.98
CA ILE A 205 -10.01 -10.57 -2.39
C ILE A 205 -9.99 -10.88 -3.89
N ARG A 206 -10.08 -12.18 -4.22
CA ARG A 206 -10.09 -12.69 -5.61
C ARG A 206 -11.46 -13.20 -6.07
N ASP A 207 -12.35 -13.50 -5.14
CA ASP A 207 -13.61 -14.18 -5.41
C ASP A 207 -14.76 -13.71 -4.51
N ARG A 208 -15.95 -14.21 -4.84
CA ARG A 208 -17.21 -13.95 -4.14
C ARG A 208 -17.16 -14.37 -2.68
N GLU A 209 -16.57 -15.52 -2.39
CA GLU A 209 -16.58 -16.12 -1.06
C GLU A 209 -15.76 -15.26 -0.09
N THR A 210 -14.55 -14.88 -0.49
CA THR A 210 -13.65 -14.03 0.29
C THR A 210 -14.24 -12.64 0.50
N MET A 211 -14.85 -12.03 -0.53
CA MET A 211 -15.57 -10.76 -0.38
C MET A 211 -16.76 -10.88 0.57
N SER A 212 -17.49 -12.01 0.53
CA SER A 212 -18.64 -12.25 1.41
C SER A 212 -18.23 -12.31 2.89
N TYR A 213 -17.08 -12.92 3.19
CA TYR A 213 -16.52 -12.90 4.55
C TYR A 213 -16.11 -11.49 4.97
N ALA A 214 -15.48 -10.72 4.09
CA ALA A 214 -15.12 -9.32 4.39
C ALA A 214 -16.34 -8.46 4.74
N LEU A 215 -17.43 -8.58 3.98
CA LEU A 215 -18.71 -7.90 4.23
C LEU A 215 -19.32 -8.33 5.57
N GLN A 216 -19.43 -9.64 5.81
CA GLN A 216 -19.97 -10.16 7.06
C GLN A 216 -19.19 -9.67 8.28
N TYR A 217 -17.86 -9.68 8.19
CA TYR A 217 -16.98 -9.22 9.27
C TYR A 217 -17.16 -7.72 9.55
N ALA A 218 -17.25 -6.91 8.49
CA ALA A 218 -17.49 -5.48 8.60
C ALA A 218 -18.88 -5.13 9.16
N LEU A 219 -19.93 -5.82 8.69
CA LEU A 219 -21.30 -5.67 9.18
C LEU A 219 -21.46 -6.12 10.63
N ALA A 220 -20.67 -7.13 11.06
CA ALA A 220 -20.60 -7.56 12.46
C ALA A 220 -19.87 -6.56 13.38
N GLY A 221 -19.40 -5.43 12.85
CA GLY A 221 -18.87 -4.32 13.65
C GLY A 221 -17.35 -4.29 13.81
N HIS A 222 -16.60 -4.93 12.90
CA HIS A 222 -15.15 -4.97 12.91
C HIS A 222 -14.54 -4.28 11.68
N LEU A 223 -13.25 -3.93 11.75
CA LEU A 223 -12.56 -3.34 10.61
C LEU A 223 -11.94 -4.44 9.74
N CYS A 224 -12.27 -4.46 8.46
CA CYS A 224 -11.64 -5.33 7.47
C CYS A 224 -10.75 -4.49 6.55
N ILE A 225 -9.51 -4.92 6.36
CA ILE A 225 -8.60 -4.39 5.34
C ILE A 225 -8.30 -5.47 4.34
N SER A 226 -8.36 -5.13 3.06
CA SER A 226 -7.98 -6.07 2.02
C SER A 226 -7.37 -5.38 0.81
N THR A 227 -6.66 -6.16 0.00
CA THR A 227 -6.21 -5.71 -1.32
C THR A 227 -7.04 -6.28 -2.46
N LEU A 228 -7.10 -5.53 -3.58
CA LEU A 228 -7.63 -6.01 -4.86
C LEU A 228 -6.75 -5.51 -6.02
N HIS A 229 -6.70 -6.29 -7.09
CA HIS A 229 -6.16 -5.81 -8.36
C HIS A 229 -7.19 -5.01 -9.15
N ALA A 230 -7.04 -3.69 -9.13
CA ALA A 230 -7.80 -2.75 -9.95
C ALA A 230 -6.97 -1.50 -10.19
N ASN A 231 -7.31 -0.73 -11.23
CA ASN A 231 -6.56 0.48 -11.60
C ASN A 231 -6.94 1.68 -10.74
N ASN A 232 -8.19 1.76 -10.29
CA ASN A 232 -8.75 2.85 -9.48
C ASN A 232 -9.99 2.37 -8.70
N SER A 233 -10.59 3.28 -7.94
CA SER A 233 -11.70 3.03 -7.03
C SER A 233 -12.95 2.50 -7.74
N TYR A 234 -13.49 3.19 -8.73
CA TYR A 234 -14.73 2.80 -9.41
C TYR A 234 -14.60 1.49 -10.22
N HIS A 235 -13.43 1.22 -10.83
CA HIS A 235 -13.17 -0.09 -11.44
C HIS A 235 -13.06 -1.21 -10.40
N SER A 236 -12.51 -0.94 -9.22
CA SER A 236 -12.45 -1.93 -8.15
C SER A 236 -13.85 -2.32 -7.65
N LEU A 237 -14.75 -1.35 -7.50
CA LEU A 237 -16.14 -1.60 -7.11
C LEU A 237 -16.87 -2.41 -8.19
N SER A 238 -16.66 -2.05 -9.46
CA SER A 238 -17.23 -2.79 -10.59
C SER A 238 -16.73 -4.24 -10.64
N ARG A 239 -15.44 -4.46 -10.33
CA ARG A 239 -14.86 -5.82 -10.21
C ARG A 239 -15.52 -6.61 -9.08
N ILE A 240 -15.76 -5.99 -7.92
CA ILE A 240 -16.46 -6.62 -6.79
C ILE A 240 -17.87 -7.03 -7.19
N VAL A 241 -18.63 -6.15 -7.86
CA VAL A 241 -19.98 -6.46 -8.36
C VAL A 241 -19.99 -7.67 -9.31
N ASN A 242 -18.93 -7.82 -10.11
CA ASN A 242 -18.79 -8.94 -11.04
C ASN A 242 -18.44 -10.28 -10.38
N PHE A 243 -18.05 -10.31 -9.10
CA PHE A 243 -17.94 -11.58 -8.36
C PHE A 243 -19.32 -12.20 -8.06
N PHE A 244 -20.38 -11.40 -8.07
CA PHE A 244 -21.72 -11.82 -7.65
C PHE A 244 -22.66 -11.98 -8.85
N PRO A 245 -23.50 -13.04 -8.83
CA PRO A 245 -24.53 -13.23 -9.84
C PRO A 245 -25.58 -12.11 -9.74
N LEU A 246 -26.33 -11.87 -10.82
CA LEU A 246 -27.23 -10.72 -10.96
C LEU A 246 -28.23 -10.61 -9.80
N GLU A 247 -28.74 -11.74 -9.32
CA GLU A 247 -29.76 -11.84 -8.28
C GLU A 247 -29.22 -11.42 -6.91
N ALA A 248 -27.90 -11.48 -6.69
CA ALA A 248 -27.27 -11.10 -5.43
C ALA A 248 -26.71 -9.67 -5.44
N ARG A 249 -26.75 -8.97 -6.58
CA ARG A 249 -26.11 -7.65 -6.73
C ARG A 249 -26.78 -6.55 -5.91
N GLU A 250 -28.11 -6.55 -5.81
CA GLU A 250 -28.82 -5.54 -5.03
C GLU A 250 -28.42 -5.61 -3.54
N SER A 251 -28.43 -6.82 -2.96
CA SER A 251 -27.96 -7.04 -1.59
C SER A 251 -26.49 -6.65 -1.42
N LEU A 252 -25.62 -7.03 -2.36
CA LEU A 252 -24.21 -6.68 -2.33
C LEU A 252 -24.01 -5.15 -2.32
N LEU A 253 -24.68 -4.42 -3.21
CA LEU A 253 -24.54 -2.97 -3.32
C LEU A 253 -25.05 -2.28 -2.05
N TYR A 254 -26.15 -2.77 -1.48
CA TYR A 254 -26.64 -2.31 -0.19
C TYR A 254 -25.60 -2.52 0.92
N ASP A 255 -25.09 -3.74 1.08
CA ASP A 255 -24.10 -4.07 2.11
C ASP A 255 -22.79 -3.30 1.92
N LEU A 256 -22.33 -3.17 0.69
CA LEU A 256 -21.13 -2.42 0.33
C LEU A 256 -21.31 -0.93 0.62
N SER A 257 -22.46 -0.34 0.27
CA SER A 257 -22.76 1.07 0.56
C SER A 257 -22.69 1.40 2.05
N ASN A 258 -23.08 0.45 2.91
CA ASN A 258 -23.13 0.63 4.36
C ASN A 258 -21.81 0.26 5.07
N SER A 259 -21.02 -0.65 4.51
CA SER A 259 -19.82 -1.19 5.16
C SER A 259 -18.52 -0.57 4.65
N LEU A 260 -18.46 -0.09 3.41
CA LEU A 260 -17.24 0.50 2.84
C LEU A 260 -16.90 1.81 3.56
N LYS A 261 -15.60 2.00 3.85
CA LYS A 261 -15.05 3.24 4.41
C LYS A 261 -14.25 4.00 3.38
N ALA A 262 -13.36 3.29 2.68
CA ALA A 262 -12.55 3.90 1.65
C ALA A 262 -12.05 2.88 0.63
N VAL A 263 -11.77 3.38 -0.57
CA VAL A 263 -10.90 2.71 -1.54
C VAL A 263 -9.67 3.59 -1.78
N VAL A 264 -8.48 3.01 -1.60
CA VAL A 264 -7.19 3.67 -1.74
C VAL A 264 -6.48 3.06 -2.94
N SER A 265 -6.42 3.79 -4.04
CA SER A 265 -5.81 3.31 -5.29
C SER A 265 -4.40 3.85 -5.43
N GLN A 266 -3.43 2.98 -5.69
CA GLN A 266 -2.00 3.33 -5.71
C GLN A 266 -1.33 3.00 -7.04
N ARG A 267 -0.48 3.92 -7.49
CA ARG A 267 0.44 3.76 -8.64
C ARG A 267 1.81 4.29 -8.25
N LEU A 268 2.88 3.65 -8.73
CA LEU A 268 4.24 4.15 -8.56
C LEU A 268 4.67 4.84 -9.85
N VAL A 269 4.94 6.14 -9.76
CA VAL A 269 5.40 6.98 -10.87
C VAL A 269 6.90 7.27 -10.74
N ARG A 270 7.58 7.51 -11.85
CA ARG A 270 9.01 7.82 -11.85
C ARG A 270 9.25 9.28 -11.47
N GLY A 271 9.88 9.51 -10.33
CA GLY A 271 10.35 10.82 -9.91
C GLY A 271 11.55 11.31 -10.72
N LYS A 272 11.76 12.64 -10.75
CA LYS A 272 12.90 13.28 -11.42
C LYS A 272 14.25 12.79 -10.88
N ALA A 273 14.31 12.44 -9.60
CA ALA A 273 15.49 11.84 -8.96
C ALA A 273 15.69 10.34 -9.28
N GLY A 274 14.92 9.78 -10.22
CA GLY A 274 14.99 8.38 -10.64
C GLY A 274 14.32 7.38 -9.68
N LYS A 275 13.91 7.81 -8.48
CA LYS A 275 13.17 7.01 -7.50
C LYS A 275 11.70 6.91 -7.86
N LEU A 276 11.06 5.82 -7.46
CA LEU A 276 9.61 5.66 -7.59
C LEU A 276 8.90 6.44 -6.46
N ILE A 277 7.83 7.14 -6.83
CA ILE A 277 7.02 7.96 -5.93
C ILE A 277 5.56 7.51 -6.06
N PRO A 278 4.81 7.35 -4.97
CA PRO A 278 3.42 6.94 -5.05
C PRO A 278 2.50 8.10 -5.44
N ALA A 279 1.71 7.91 -6.49
CA ALA A 279 0.49 8.66 -6.74
C ALA A 279 -0.69 7.87 -6.15
N VAL A 280 -1.48 8.52 -5.30
CA VAL A 280 -2.53 7.85 -4.51
C VAL A 280 -3.87 8.54 -4.69
N GLU A 281 -4.86 7.82 -5.19
CA GLU A 281 -6.27 8.22 -5.13
C GLU A 281 -6.89 7.70 -3.83
N VAL A 282 -7.70 8.53 -3.16
CA VAL A 282 -8.44 8.16 -1.96
C VAL A 282 -9.91 8.49 -2.17
N MET A 283 -10.74 7.46 -2.29
CA MET A 283 -12.20 7.58 -2.33
C MET A 283 -12.77 7.27 -0.96
N LEU A 284 -13.19 8.29 -0.22
CA LEU A 284 -13.95 8.10 1.02
C LEU A 284 -15.43 7.81 0.70
N ASN A 285 -16.04 6.87 1.42
CA ASN A 285 -17.45 6.55 1.26
C ASN A 285 -18.34 7.58 1.97
N THR A 286 -18.47 8.77 1.37
CA THR A 286 -19.41 9.81 1.84
C THR A 286 -20.86 9.38 1.61
N SER A 287 -21.83 10.09 2.18
CA SER A 287 -23.26 9.79 1.97
C SER A 287 -23.64 9.74 0.49
N TYR A 288 -23.07 10.63 -0.33
CA TYR A 288 -23.33 10.67 -1.78
C TYR A 288 -22.69 9.49 -2.50
N ILE A 289 -21.44 9.12 -2.16
CA ILE A 289 -20.79 7.94 -2.72
C ILE A 289 -21.55 6.67 -2.34
N ALA A 290 -22.01 6.56 -1.09
CA ALA A 290 -22.80 5.43 -0.62
C ALA A 290 -24.13 5.30 -1.40
N GLU A 291 -24.79 6.42 -1.71
CA GLU A 291 -26.00 6.44 -2.55
C GLU A 291 -25.71 5.96 -3.98
N LEU A 292 -24.64 6.46 -4.62
CA LEU A 292 -24.23 6.01 -5.94
C LEU A 292 -23.90 4.51 -5.97
N ILE A 293 -23.22 3.99 -4.93
CA ILE A 293 -22.96 2.56 -4.79
C ILE A 293 -24.28 1.79 -4.67
N ARG A 294 -25.19 2.22 -3.80
CA ARG A 294 -26.48 1.56 -3.57
C ARG A 294 -27.32 1.47 -4.85
N ASN A 295 -27.30 2.52 -5.68
CA ASN A 295 -28.02 2.57 -6.95
C ASN A 295 -27.29 1.86 -8.11
N GLY A 296 -26.05 1.37 -7.88
CA GLY A 296 -25.23 0.74 -8.91
C GLY A 296 -24.63 1.73 -9.93
N GLU A 297 -24.67 3.03 -9.64
CA GLU A 297 -24.20 4.12 -10.51
C GLU A 297 -22.68 4.35 -10.38
N LEU A 298 -21.91 3.27 -10.42
CA LEU A 298 -20.47 3.26 -10.11
C LEU A 298 -19.64 4.15 -11.06
N SER A 299 -20.12 4.38 -12.29
CA SER A 299 -19.45 5.26 -13.26
C SER A 299 -19.48 6.74 -12.86
N LYS A 300 -20.47 7.16 -12.05
CA LYS A 300 -20.61 8.55 -11.58
C LYS A 300 -19.69 8.87 -10.40
N ILE A 301 -19.08 7.86 -9.78
CA ILE A 301 -18.20 8.03 -8.61
C ILE A 301 -17.00 8.92 -8.94
N LYS A 302 -16.43 8.84 -10.14
CA LYS A 302 -15.31 9.71 -10.53
C LYS A 302 -15.69 11.19 -10.45
N GLU A 303 -16.80 11.56 -11.09
CA GLU A 303 -17.31 12.93 -11.09
C GLU A 303 -17.66 13.39 -9.66
N ALA A 304 -18.29 12.50 -8.88
CA ALA A 304 -18.60 12.76 -7.48
C ALA A 304 -17.34 13.05 -6.64
N MET A 305 -16.23 12.36 -6.89
CA MET A 305 -14.95 12.63 -6.23
C MET A 305 -14.33 13.96 -6.65
N GLU A 306 -14.43 14.33 -7.93
CA GLU A 306 -13.92 15.62 -8.44
C GLU A 306 -14.67 16.82 -7.82
N GLN A 307 -15.97 16.67 -7.57
CA GLN A 307 -16.83 17.70 -6.98
C GLN A 307 -16.80 17.73 -5.43
N THR A 308 -16.23 16.70 -4.81
CA THR A 308 -16.30 16.52 -3.37
C THR A 308 -15.35 17.48 -2.64
N LEU A 309 -15.92 18.25 -1.70
CA LEU A 309 -15.17 19.08 -0.73
C LEU A 309 -14.75 18.29 0.53
N SER A 310 -15.04 16.98 0.59
CA SER A 310 -14.69 16.14 1.74
C SER A 310 -13.18 16.12 1.92
N GLU A 311 -12.75 16.59 3.09
CA GLU A 311 -11.36 16.50 3.51
C GLU A 311 -10.92 15.03 3.49
N GLY A 312 -9.76 14.77 2.89
CA GLY A 312 -9.16 13.44 2.76
C GLY A 312 -9.49 12.66 1.50
N SER A 313 -10.51 13.04 0.71
CA SER A 313 -10.73 12.49 -0.63
C SER A 313 -9.79 13.14 -1.65
N GLN A 314 -9.29 12.36 -2.61
CA GLN A 314 -8.52 12.90 -3.74
C GLN A 314 -8.56 11.96 -4.95
N THR A 315 -8.60 12.52 -6.16
CA THR A 315 -8.48 11.77 -7.42
C THR A 315 -7.02 11.55 -7.81
N PHE A 316 -6.76 10.63 -8.76
CA PHE A 316 -5.42 10.47 -9.34
C PHE A 316 -4.93 11.76 -10.01
N GLU A 317 -5.79 12.47 -10.74
CA GLU A 317 -5.42 13.73 -11.38
C GLU A 317 -4.98 14.77 -10.35
N GLN A 318 -5.69 14.91 -9.22
CA GLN A 318 -5.28 15.80 -8.14
C GLN A 318 -3.95 15.39 -7.50
N ALA A 319 -3.74 14.10 -7.28
CA ALA A 319 -2.48 13.58 -6.72
C ALA A 319 -1.29 13.82 -7.67
N LEU A 320 -1.46 13.52 -8.96
CA LEU A 320 -0.44 13.72 -9.99
C LEU A 320 -0.15 15.22 -10.23
N TYR A 321 -1.20 16.05 -10.20
CA TYR A 321 -1.05 17.50 -10.28
C TYR A 321 -0.17 18.04 -9.15
N ARG A 322 -0.41 17.61 -7.90
CA ARG A 322 0.43 18.00 -6.75
C ARG A 322 1.88 17.56 -6.94
N LEU A 323 2.13 16.30 -7.29
CA LEU A 323 3.50 15.81 -7.54
C LEU A 323 4.22 16.58 -8.65
N TYR A 324 3.50 16.96 -9.72
CA TYR A 324 4.06 17.76 -10.80
C TYR A 324 4.36 19.19 -10.36
N ARG A 325 3.39 19.85 -9.72
CA ARG A 325 3.52 21.22 -9.19
C ARG A 325 4.66 21.34 -8.19
N ASP A 326 4.83 20.33 -7.33
CA ASP A 326 5.88 20.27 -6.32
C ASP A 326 7.25 19.90 -6.93
N GLY A 327 7.32 19.73 -8.26
CA GLY A 327 8.56 19.51 -9.01
C GLY A 327 9.12 18.09 -8.94
N GLU A 328 8.32 17.12 -8.49
CA GLU A 328 8.81 15.78 -8.19
C GLU A 328 8.78 14.82 -9.37
N ILE A 329 7.84 15.04 -10.30
CA ILE A 329 7.68 14.26 -11.53
C ILE A 329 7.67 15.17 -12.76
N GLU A 330 8.01 14.62 -13.92
CA GLU A 330 7.88 15.33 -15.19
C GLU A 330 6.43 15.34 -15.69
N LEU A 331 6.08 16.33 -16.51
CA LEU A 331 4.73 16.46 -17.08
C LEU A 331 4.30 15.21 -17.85
N ASP A 332 5.18 14.67 -18.68
CA ASP A 332 4.92 13.45 -19.45
C ASP A 332 4.64 12.24 -18.55
N GLU A 333 5.33 12.16 -17.41
CA GLU A 333 5.10 11.10 -16.43
C GLU A 333 3.73 11.25 -15.76
N ALA A 334 3.34 12.48 -15.42
CA ALA A 334 2.04 12.78 -14.85
C ALA A 334 0.91 12.42 -15.84
N LEU A 335 1.00 12.85 -17.10
CA LEU A 335 0.00 12.59 -18.13
C LEU A 335 -0.15 11.10 -18.46
N ARG A 336 0.96 10.34 -18.51
CA ARG A 336 0.92 8.89 -18.77
C ARG A 336 0.23 8.09 -17.67
N ASN A 337 0.25 8.57 -16.45
CA ASN A 337 -0.30 7.87 -15.29
C ASN A 337 -1.66 8.40 -14.83
N ALA A 338 -2.20 9.44 -15.48
CA ALA A 338 -3.53 9.97 -15.21
C ALA A 338 -4.63 9.05 -15.76
N ASP A 339 -5.79 9.02 -15.09
CA ASP A 339 -6.97 8.34 -15.63
C ASP A 339 -7.56 9.09 -16.83
N SER A 340 -7.50 10.42 -16.82
CA SER A 340 -7.74 11.29 -17.97
C SER A 340 -6.62 12.31 -18.12
N ALA A 341 -5.75 12.11 -19.12
CA ALA A 341 -4.71 13.06 -19.48
C ALA A 341 -5.30 14.44 -19.84
N THR A 342 -6.49 14.47 -20.43
CA THR A 342 -7.23 15.70 -20.75
C THR A 342 -7.64 16.44 -19.47
N ASN A 343 -8.20 15.74 -18.47
CA ASN A 343 -8.61 16.37 -17.20
C ASN A 343 -7.39 16.92 -16.45
N LEU A 344 -6.30 16.15 -16.42
CA LEU A 344 -5.06 16.60 -15.79
C LEU A 344 -4.47 17.84 -16.51
N SER A 345 -4.45 17.84 -17.84
CA SER A 345 -3.99 19.00 -18.62
C SER A 345 -4.84 20.25 -18.35
N TRP A 346 -6.16 20.08 -18.30
CA TRP A 346 -7.08 21.16 -17.94
C TRP A 346 -6.83 21.69 -16.52
N MET A 347 -6.57 20.79 -15.55
CA MET A 347 -6.26 21.16 -14.17
C MET A 347 -4.97 21.98 -14.07
N ILE A 348 -3.91 21.55 -14.77
CA ILE A 348 -2.63 22.26 -14.83
C ILE A 348 -2.80 23.66 -15.41
N ASN A 349 -3.46 23.78 -16.57
CA ASN A 349 -3.62 25.05 -17.25
C ASN A 349 -4.47 26.05 -16.44
N ASN A 350 -5.55 25.59 -15.80
CA ASN A 350 -6.38 26.47 -14.98
C ASN A 350 -5.69 26.91 -13.70
N ALA A 351 -4.93 26.02 -13.06
CA ALA A 351 -4.19 26.37 -11.86
C ALA A 351 -3.09 27.40 -12.17
N GLN A 352 -2.36 27.23 -13.28
CA GLN A 352 -1.42 28.23 -13.79
C GLN A 352 -2.12 29.57 -14.05
N THR A 353 -3.31 29.55 -14.66
CA THR A 353 -4.10 30.77 -14.92
C THR A 353 -4.52 31.48 -13.62
N ILE A 354 -4.80 30.74 -12.54
CA ILE A 354 -5.14 31.29 -11.23
C ILE A 354 -3.90 31.89 -10.57
N GLU A 355 -2.77 31.17 -10.58
CA GLU A 355 -1.50 31.65 -10.02
C GLU A 355 -1.02 32.92 -10.75
N GLU A 356 -1.12 32.97 -12.08
CA GLU A 356 -0.82 34.17 -12.88
C GLU A 356 -1.71 35.35 -12.51
N ARG A 357 -3.02 35.12 -12.30
CA ARG A 357 -3.96 36.16 -11.87
C ARG A 357 -3.63 36.67 -10.46
N GLU A 358 -3.28 35.79 -9.53
CA GLU A 358 -2.86 36.18 -8.18
C GLU A 358 -1.53 36.95 -8.20
N GLN A 359 -0.58 36.55 -9.04
CA GLN A 359 0.69 37.25 -9.23
C GLN A 359 0.44 38.68 -9.76
N VAL A 360 -0.41 38.83 -10.78
CA VAL A 360 -0.79 40.15 -11.33
C VAL A 360 -1.48 41.02 -10.28
N VAL A 361 -2.31 40.45 -9.40
CA VAL A 361 -2.94 41.19 -8.29
C VAL A 361 -1.91 41.60 -7.24
N ARG A 362 -0.97 40.72 -6.89
CA ARG A 362 0.14 41.03 -5.96
C ARG A 362 1.03 42.15 -6.52
N ASP A 363 1.38 42.10 -7.80
CA ASP A 363 2.21 43.11 -8.46
C ASP A 363 1.48 44.47 -8.57
N LYS A 364 0.15 44.46 -8.82
CA LYS A 364 -0.70 45.66 -8.77
C LYS A 364 -0.83 46.26 -7.36
N ASN A 365 -0.87 45.42 -6.33
CA ASN A 365 -0.90 45.87 -4.94
C ASN A 365 0.46 46.39 -4.46
N ALA A 366 1.56 45.80 -4.94
CA ALA A 366 2.91 46.28 -4.67
C ALA A 366 3.19 47.63 -5.35
N SER A 367 2.75 47.82 -6.59
CA SER A 367 2.89 49.08 -7.35
C SER A 367 2.00 50.21 -6.82
N SER A 368 0.81 49.90 -6.29
CA SER A 368 -0.07 50.91 -5.66
C SER A 368 0.42 51.36 -4.27
N GLN A 369 1.13 50.51 -3.53
CA GLN A 369 1.81 50.91 -2.28
C GLN A 369 3.06 51.77 -2.52
N THR A 370 3.76 51.61 -3.65
CA THR A 370 4.89 52.47 -4.02
C THR A 370 4.43 53.86 -4.46
N ASN A 371 3.29 53.96 -5.16
CA ASN A 371 2.70 55.26 -5.52
C ASN A 371 2.07 56.02 -4.33
N LYS A 372 1.61 55.35 -3.27
CA LYS A 372 1.16 56.03 -2.05
C LYS A 372 2.29 56.65 -1.22
N LYS A 373 3.49 56.04 -1.23
CA LYS A 373 4.67 56.61 -0.54
C LYS A 373 5.29 57.81 -1.27
N ALA A 374 5.00 58.02 -2.55
CA ALA A 374 5.47 59.17 -3.32
C ALA A 374 4.51 60.38 -3.26
N GLY A 375 3.31 60.21 -2.68
CA GLY A 375 2.26 61.24 -2.64
C GLY A 375 2.09 61.97 -1.30
N ASP A 376 2.73 61.52 -0.21
CA ASP A 376 2.56 62.07 1.14
C ASP A 376 3.67 63.05 1.60
N ASP A 377 4.63 63.39 0.73
CA ASP A 377 5.74 64.33 1.06
C ASP A 377 5.47 65.80 0.67
N GLN A 378 4.21 66.18 0.40
CA GLN A 378 3.81 67.58 0.18
C GLN A 378 2.46 67.90 0.82
N ASP A 379 2.40 67.99 2.15
CA ASP A 379 1.66 69.03 2.87
C ASP A 379 1.66 68.74 4.38
N GLY A 380 2.26 69.64 5.18
CA GLY A 380 2.30 69.47 6.64
C GLY A 380 3.11 70.56 7.34
N GLY A 381 2.48 71.71 7.59
CA GLY A 381 3.10 72.95 8.04
C GLY A 381 3.83 72.93 9.38
N ASN A 382 4.81 73.83 9.47
CA ASN A 382 5.55 74.17 10.68
C ASN A 382 4.93 75.45 11.29
N LEU A 383 4.28 75.33 12.44
CA LEU A 383 3.93 76.46 13.32
C LEU A 383 4.17 76.05 14.76
N MET A 384 5.36 76.40 15.27
CA MET A 384 5.68 76.40 16.69
C MET A 384 5.09 77.66 17.33
N PHE A 385 4.27 77.49 18.37
CA PHE A 385 4.00 78.51 19.38
C PHE A 385 4.68 78.11 20.68
N ASP A 386 5.53 79.00 21.15
CA ASP A 386 6.21 78.98 22.44
C ASP A 386 5.27 79.59 23.50
N MET A 387 5.11 78.93 24.65
CA MET A 387 4.82 79.62 25.91
C MET A 387 4.99 78.69 27.12
N SER A 388 5.84 79.18 28.02
CA SER A 388 6.31 78.68 29.29
C SER A 388 5.29 78.64 30.45
N LEU A 389 5.70 77.90 31.51
CA LEU A 389 5.39 78.01 32.96
C LEU A 389 4.15 77.26 33.51
N HIS A 390 4.36 76.08 34.12
CA HIS A 390 4.76 75.88 35.53
C HIS A 390 5.25 74.45 35.76
#